data_AF-A0A1V5L9M9-F1
#
_entry.id   AF-A0A1V5L9M9-F1
#
_cell.length_a   1.000
_cell.length_b   1.000
_cell.length_c   1.000
_cell.angle_alpha   90.00
_cell.angle_beta   90.00
_cell.angle_gamma   90.00
#
_symmetry.space_group_name_H-M   'P 1'
#
loop_
_entity.id
_entity.type
_entity.pdbx_description
1 polymer ?
#
loop_
_entity_poly.entity_id
_entity_poly.type
_entity_poly.pdbx_seq_one_letter_code
_entity_poly.pdbx_strand_id
1 'polypeptide(L)'
;MDQFNPDTLDKILAKAEKEGINESNTVTVVGRGTLKAVGDDHLTNCEANGVGNDVGFVYDDKIRNQIKEVGQKLSALMARAGKVGLAGADMIIDKDGKVWINEINDRQQGPTAQMSKDAENNGIPSLVKASLVASYGDFKDEQVQNTFKALKKESENINDAYTKARGEFYLKVQATHKDKTFETVTKNLEPGYYDLVKQENGDFKLDYASRRPVNDKVEYKTDPTKDVMTVKLEGGDFKKGDQVKGGQQLVRLTGVADPNNPPFVIENGKTVLNKSWEKAVKACYEHMFDKGYMEKNPLLQKRREEKAIEDQKKKIVFSFNQMKAARDR
;
A
#
# COMPACT_ATOMS: atom_id res chain seq x y z
N MET A 1 6.60 34.56 6.22
CA MET A 1 6.41 34.33 4.78
C MET A 1 4.95 33.98 4.56
N ASP A 2 4.33 34.49 3.50
CA ASP A 2 2.91 34.25 3.18
C ASP A 2 2.80 33.06 2.21
N GLN A 3 2.14 31.98 2.62
CA GLN A 3 2.02 30.76 1.83
C GLN A 3 1.21 30.93 0.53
N PHE A 4 0.46 32.02 0.39
CA PHE A 4 -0.30 32.33 -0.82
C PHE A 4 0.43 33.30 -1.77
N ASN A 5 1.59 33.83 -1.37
CA ASN A 5 2.41 34.66 -2.23
C ASN A 5 3.19 33.78 -3.22
N PRO A 6 3.08 34.01 -4.55
CA PRO A 6 3.75 33.21 -5.57
C PRO A 6 5.28 33.22 -5.44
N ASP A 7 5.86 34.30 -4.88
CA ASP A 7 7.31 34.45 -4.70
C ASP A 7 7.83 33.75 -3.43
N THR A 8 6.97 33.11 -2.64
CA THR A 8 7.39 32.53 -1.35
C THR A 8 8.42 31.42 -1.54
N LEU A 9 8.27 30.59 -2.57
CA LEU A 9 9.26 29.56 -2.87
C LEU A 9 10.62 30.18 -3.24
N ASP A 10 10.62 31.19 -4.09
CA ASP A 10 11.85 31.88 -4.50
C ASP A 10 12.54 32.56 -3.32
N LYS A 11 11.77 33.16 -2.41
CA LYS A 11 12.30 33.75 -1.16
C LYS A 11 12.91 32.70 -0.25
N ILE A 12 12.31 31.51 -0.15
CA ILE A 12 12.86 30.39 0.63
C ILE A 12 14.18 29.93 0.01
N LEU A 13 14.21 29.70 -1.30
CA LEU A 13 15.41 29.26 -2.02
C LEU A 13 16.55 30.28 -1.91
N ALA A 14 16.27 31.56 -2.13
CA ALA A 14 17.26 32.63 -2.00
C ALA A 14 17.79 32.77 -0.57
N LYS A 15 16.96 32.53 0.45
CA LYS A 15 17.41 32.49 1.84
C LYS A 15 18.33 31.30 2.08
N ALA A 16 17.95 30.11 1.64
CA ALA A 16 18.74 28.89 1.82
C ALA A 16 20.12 29.00 1.13
N GLU A 17 20.16 29.57 -0.08
CA GLU A 17 21.41 29.83 -0.79
C GLU A 17 22.33 30.80 -0.04
N LYS A 18 21.78 31.88 0.55
CA LYS A 18 22.54 32.80 1.42
C LYS A 18 23.09 32.12 2.68
N GLU A 19 22.38 31.12 3.19
CA GLU A 19 22.83 30.28 4.30
C GLU A 19 23.80 29.17 3.86
N GLY A 20 24.15 29.13 2.56
CA GLY A 20 25.16 28.24 1.99
C GLY A 20 24.61 26.92 1.47
N ILE A 21 23.29 26.70 1.46
CA ILE A 21 22.67 25.47 0.93
C ILE A 21 22.67 25.51 -0.60
N ASN A 22 23.22 24.48 -1.23
CA ASN A 22 23.29 24.37 -2.69
C ASN A 22 23.38 22.90 -3.14
N GLU A 23 23.47 22.68 -4.44
CA GLU A 23 23.52 21.32 -5.00
C GLU A 23 24.76 20.53 -4.57
N SER A 24 25.88 21.18 -4.25
CA SER A 24 27.10 20.48 -3.85
C SER A 24 26.98 19.83 -2.46
N ASN A 25 26.22 20.44 -1.54
CA ASN A 25 26.08 20.01 -0.15
C ASN A 25 24.71 19.44 0.23
N THR A 26 23.79 19.34 -0.73
CA THR A 26 22.53 18.60 -0.57
C THR A 26 22.68 17.15 -1.01
N VAL A 27 21.92 16.27 -0.36
CA VAL A 27 21.84 14.84 -0.68
C VAL A 27 20.37 14.44 -0.72
N THR A 28 19.97 13.75 -1.78
CA THR A 28 18.62 13.22 -1.94
C THR A 28 18.69 11.76 -2.34
N VAL A 29 17.78 10.96 -1.79
CA VAL A 29 17.60 9.55 -2.14
C VAL A 29 16.11 9.31 -2.22
N VAL A 30 15.69 8.65 -3.30
CA VAL A 30 14.27 8.39 -3.59
C VAL A 30 14.01 6.91 -3.39
N GLY A 31 13.02 6.57 -2.57
CA GLY A 31 12.53 5.19 -2.43
C GLY A 31 11.66 4.76 -3.61
N ARG A 32 11.18 3.52 -3.59
CA ARG A 32 10.18 3.07 -4.57
C ARG A 32 8.80 3.70 -4.32
N GLY A 33 7.97 3.75 -5.35
CA GLY A 33 6.53 3.93 -5.18
C GLY A 33 5.88 2.66 -4.63
N THR A 34 4.85 2.81 -3.80
CA THR A 34 4.00 1.71 -3.33
C THR A 34 2.63 1.77 -4.01
N LEU A 35 1.93 0.64 -4.12
CA LEU A 35 0.56 0.62 -4.63
C LEU A 35 -0.43 0.70 -3.47
N LYS A 36 -1.23 1.77 -3.42
CA LYS A 36 -2.24 2.00 -2.40
C LYS A 36 -3.60 1.53 -2.90
N ALA A 37 -4.32 0.79 -2.07
CA ALA A 37 -5.69 0.38 -2.31
C ALA A 37 -6.64 1.18 -1.40
N VAL A 38 -7.75 1.64 -1.97
CA VAL A 38 -8.77 2.44 -1.29
C VAL A 38 -10.15 1.93 -1.68
N GLY A 39 -11.03 1.72 -0.69
CA GLY A 39 -12.43 1.40 -0.93
C GLY A 39 -12.69 0.04 -1.56
N ASP A 40 -11.81 -0.94 -1.34
CA ASP A 40 -12.02 -2.31 -1.81
C ASP A 40 -13.15 -2.98 -1.02
N ASP A 41 -14.13 -3.52 -1.73
CA ASP A 41 -15.37 -4.05 -1.18
C ASP A 41 -15.23 -5.44 -0.52
N HIS A 42 -14.04 -6.02 -0.52
CA HIS A 42 -13.74 -7.21 0.27
C HIS A 42 -13.01 -6.87 1.57
N LEU A 43 -12.58 -5.61 1.76
CA LEU A 43 -11.77 -5.18 2.91
C LEU A 43 -12.44 -4.11 3.78
N THR A 44 -13.42 -3.37 3.24
CA THR A 44 -14.10 -2.29 3.95
C THR A 44 -15.57 -2.13 3.52
N ASN A 45 -16.34 -1.42 4.33
CA ASN A 45 -17.71 -1.01 4.03
C ASN A 45 -17.80 0.42 3.44
N CYS A 46 -16.68 1.14 3.28
CA CYS A 46 -16.64 2.55 2.89
C CYS A 46 -15.69 2.80 1.71
N GLU A 47 -16.16 3.53 0.69
CA GLU A 47 -15.40 3.82 -0.54
C GLU A 47 -14.14 4.67 -0.33
N ALA A 48 -14.09 5.45 0.75
CA ALA A 48 -12.97 6.36 1.04
C ALA A 48 -11.89 5.76 1.93
N ASN A 49 -12.09 4.56 2.46
CA ASN A 49 -11.17 3.96 3.41
C ASN A 49 -9.93 3.40 2.72
N GLY A 50 -8.73 3.80 3.17
CA GLY A 50 -7.49 3.16 2.74
C GLY A 50 -7.40 1.74 3.29
N VAL A 51 -7.40 0.75 2.41
CA VAL A 51 -7.53 -0.68 2.75
C VAL A 51 -6.24 -1.48 2.60
N GLY A 52 -5.17 -0.87 2.09
CA GLY A 52 -3.88 -1.57 2.06
C GLY A 52 -2.80 -0.82 1.31
N ASN A 53 -1.58 -1.33 1.45
CA ASN A 53 -0.48 -0.99 0.56
C ASN A 53 0.26 -2.28 0.16
N ASP A 54 0.59 -2.37 -1.11
CA ASP A 54 1.60 -3.28 -1.62
C ASP A 54 2.91 -2.49 -1.78
N VAL A 55 3.85 -2.72 -0.85
CA VAL A 55 5.17 -2.08 -0.87
C VAL A 55 6.06 -2.77 -1.90
N GLY A 56 5.82 -4.06 -2.17
CA GLY A 56 6.54 -4.84 -3.16
C GLY A 56 6.06 -4.66 -4.60
N PHE A 57 4.99 -3.88 -4.84
CA PHE A 57 4.42 -3.68 -6.18
C PHE A 57 5.43 -3.11 -7.17
N VAL A 58 5.59 -3.80 -8.30
CA VAL A 58 6.50 -3.39 -9.37
C VAL A 58 5.68 -2.74 -10.48
N TYR A 59 5.77 -1.42 -10.59
CA TYR A 59 5.23 -0.68 -11.72
C TYR A 59 6.03 -0.97 -12.99
N ASP A 60 5.37 -0.86 -14.14
CA ASP A 60 6.06 -0.85 -15.43
C ASP A 60 7.12 0.28 -15.48
N ASP A 61 8.11 0.12 -16.36
CA ASP A 61 9.23 1.06 -16.47
C ASP A 61 8.78 2.50 -16.78
N LYS A 62 7.72 2.66 -17.58
CA LYS A 62 7.20 3.99 -17.97
C LYS A 62 6.65 4.75 -16.76
N ILE A 63 5.90 4.08 -15.88
CA ILE A 63 5.36 4.66 -14.65
C ILE A 63 6.47 4.82 -13.61
N ARG A 64 7.29 3.78 -13.40
CA ARG A 64 8.38 3.81 -12.43
C ARG A 64 9.34 4.97 -12.67
N ASN A 65 9.72 5.20 -13.93
CA ASN A 65 10.63 6.28 -14.28
C ASN A 65 10.01 7.67 -14.03
N GLN A 66 8.71 7.85 -14.27
CA GLN A 66 8.00 9.10 -13.90
C GLN A 66 7.96 9.30 -12.38
N ILE A 67 7.69 8.25 -11.59
CA ILE A 67 7.71 8.32 -10.12
C ILE A 67 9.10 8.71 -9.62
N LYS A 68 10.16 8.08 -10.16
CA LYS A 68 11.56 8.41 -9.86
C LYS A 68 11.87 9.88 -10.16
N GLU A 69 11.53 10.34 -11.36
CA GLU A 69 11.77 11.71 -11.81
C GLU A 69 11.06 12.73 -10.90
N VAL A 70 9.78 12.50 -10.58
CA VAL A 70 9.03 13.34 -9.65
C VAL A 70 9.70 13.37 -8.28
N GLY A 71 10.06 12.20 -7.73
CA GLY A 71 10.73 12.09 -6.45
C GLY A 71 12.08 12.82 -6.43
N GLN A 72 12.89 12.70 -7.48
CA GLN A 72 14.19 13.36 -7.61
C GLN A 72 14.03 14.89 -7.66
N LYS A 73 13.13 15.39 -8.52
CA LYS A 73 12.89 16.84 -8.65
C LYS A 73 12.32 17.45 -7.37
N LEU A 74 11.32 16.78 -6.77
CA LEU A 74 10.69 17.26 -5.54
C LEU A 74 11.69 17.25 -4.37
N SER A 75 12.41 16.14 -4.17
CA SER A 75 13.40 16.06 -3.08
C SER A 75 14.54 17.05 -3.26
N ALA A 76 15.02 17.28 -4.49
CA ALA A 76 16.05 18.27 -4.77
C ALA A 76 15.57 19.69 -4.44
N LEU A 77 14.35 20.04 -4.84
CA LEU A 77 13.74 21.32 -4.52
C LEU A 77 13.59 21.51 -2.99
N MET A 78 13.06 20.51 -2.29
CA MET A 78 12.88 20.54 -0.84
C MET A 78 14.23 20.66 -0.11
N ALA A 79 15.24 19.89 -0.53
CA ALA A 79 16.58 19.96 0.06
C ALA A 79 17.23 21.34 -0.15
N ARG A 80 17.11 21.91 -1.36
CA ARG A 80 17.56 23.28 -1.65
C ARG A 80 16.81 24.35 -0.85
N ALA A 81 15.57 24.07 -0.44
CA ALA A 81 14.80 24.91 0.46
C ALA A 81 15.15 24.69 1.95
N GLY A 82 16.11 23.83 2.26
CA GLY A 82 16.58 23.54 3.63
C GLY A 82 15.85 22.41 4.36
N LYS A 83 15.04 21.62 3.65
CA LYS A 83 14.40 20.44 4.26
C LYS A 83 15.44 19.38 4.62
N VAL A 84 15.37 18.88 5.85
CA VAL A 84 16.12 17.71 6.33
C VAL A 84 15.15 16.60 6.73
N GLY A 85 15.45 15.37 6.31
CA GLY A 85 14.67 14.16 6.65
C GLY A 85 13.60 13.81 5.61
N LEU A 86 12.65 12.96 6.00
CA LEU A 86 11.70 12.33 5.07
C LEU A 86 10.57 13.26 4.60
N ALA A 87 10.14 13.03 3.37
CA ALA A 87 8.90 13.51 2.78
C ALA A 87 8.32 12.42 1.86
N GLY A 88 7.03 12.49 1.55
CA GLY A 88 6.38 11.58 0.61
C GLY A 88 5.38 12.32 -0.26
N ALA A 89 5.09 11.77 -1.43
CA ALA A 89 4.07 12.29 -2.32
C ALA A 89 3.05 11.18 -2.62
N ASP A 90 1.78 11.48 -2.38
CA ASP A 90 0.67 10.65 -2.88
C ASP A 90 0.46 11.04 -4.35
N MET A 91 0.52 10.04 -5.24
CA MET A 91 0.44 10.23 -6.69
C MET A 91 -0.75 9.49 -7.28
N ILE A 92 -1.28 10.00 -8.38
CA ILE A 92 -2.34 9.38 -9.17
C ILE A 92 -1.78 9.03 -10.55
N ILE A 93 -2.07 7.81 -11.01
CA ILE A 93 -1.79 7.38 -12.38
C ILE A 93 -3.09 7.46 -13.16
N ASP A 94 -3.13 8.26 -14.22
CA ASP A 94 -4.31 8.33 -15.07
C ASP A 94 -4.38 7.16 -16.07
N LYS A 95 -5.49 7.10 -16.81
CA LYS A 95 -5.77 6.02 -17.78
C LYS A 95 -4.73 5.92 -18.90
N ASP A 96 -3.98 6.99 -19.17
CA ASP A 96 -2.97 7.08 -20.23
C ASP A 96 -1.55 6.77 -19.68
N GLY A 97 -1.47 6.45 -18.38
CA GLY A 97 -0.24 6.14 -17.67
C GLY A 97 0.61 7.38 -17.38
N LYS A 98 -0.01 8.56 -17.22
CA LYS A 98 0.68 9.75 -16.73
C LYS A 98 0.55 9.86 -15.22
N VAL A 99 1.65 10.20 -14.57
CA VAL A 99 1.74 10.37 -13.11
C VAL A 99 1.48 11.82 -12.72
N TRP A 100 0.57 12.03 -11.77
CA TRP A 100 0.22 13.32 -11.20
C TRP A 100 0.49 13.34 -9.70
N ILE A 101 1.00 14.45 -9.18
CA ILE A 101 1.09 14.66 -7.73
C ILE A 101 -0.29 15.08 -7.23
N ASN A 102 -0.83 14.34 -6.26
CA ASN A 102 -2.09 14.67 -5.60
C ASN A 102 -1.86 15.41 -4.29
N GLU A 103 -0.90 14.93 -3.49
CA GLU A 103 -0.56 15.53 -2.19
C GLU A 103 0.93 15.35 -1.91
N ILE A 104 1.55 16.36 -1.29
CA ILE A 104 2.90 16.27 -0.74
C ILE A 104 2.77 16.33 0.77
N ASN A 105 3.38 15.36 1.43
CA ASN A 105 3.40 15.26 2.88
C ASN A 105 4.82 15.48 3.38
N ASP A 106 5.02 16.57 4.13
CA ASP A 106 6.32 16.97 4.70
C ASP A 106 6.67 16.18 5.98
N ARG A 107 6.55 14.85 5.91
CA ARG A 107 6.78 13.93 7.03
C ARG A 107 6.94 12.49 6.54
N GLN A 108 7.42 11.64 7.44
CA GLN A 108 7.40 10.19 7.26
C GLN A 108 5.98 9.69 6.92
N GLN A 109 5.87 8.89 5.87
CA GLN A 109 4.62 8.23 5.46
C GLN A 109 4.47 6.86 6.12
N GLY A 110 3.22 6.38 6.21
CA GLY A 110 2.87 5.08 6.78
C GLY A 110 3.73 3.90 6.30
N PRO A 111 3.97 3.69 4.99
CA PRO A 111 4.77 2.56 4.51
C PRO A 111 6.28 2.73 4.71
N THR A 112 6.78 3.91 5.07
CA THR A 112 8.22 4.22 5.07
C THR A 112 9.04 3.32 5.98
N ALA A 113 8.49 2.96 7.15
CA ALA A 113 9.16 2.09 8.11
C ALA A 113 9.29 0.66 7.57
N GLN A 114 8.21 0.11 7.02
CA GLN A 114 8.23 -1.22 6.42
C GLN A 114 9.14 -1.26 5.19
N MET A 115 8.99 -0.29 4.29
CA MET A 115 9.85 -0.16 3.11
C MET A 115 11.34 -0.06 3.47
N SER A 116 11.67 0.61 4.58
CA SER A 116 13.04 0.69 5.07
C SER A 116 13.54 -0.64 5.64
N LYS A 117 12.71 -1.35 6.41
CA LYS A 117 13.02 -2.69 6.91
C LYS A 117 13.23 -3.69 5.76
N ASP A 118 12.36 -3.65 4.76
CA ASP A 118 12.46 -4.48 3.57
C ASP A 118 13.76 -4.20 2.83
N ALA A 119 14.11 -2.92 2.66
CA ALA A 119 15.37 -2.53 2.04
C ALA A 119 16.59 -3.13 2.75
N GLU A 120 16.65 -3.03 4.08
CA GLU A 120 17.76 -3.58 4.87
C GLU A 120 17.89 -5.10 4.71
N ASN A 121 16.77 -5.82 4.70
CA ASN A 121 16.74 -7.26 4.46
C ASN A 121 17.24 -7.64 3.05
N ASN A 122 17.19 -6.70 2.10
CA ASN A 122 17.71 -6.85 0.74
C ASN A 122 19.10 -6.19 0.56
N GLY A 123 19.78 -5.75 1.64
CA GLY A 123 21.10 -5.12 1.56
C GLY A 123 21.09 -3.68 1.01
N ILE A 124 19.94 -3.02 1.02
CA ILE A 124 19.74 -1.65 0.53
C ILE A 124 19.67 -0.68 1.74
N PRO A 125 20.24 0.54 1.65
CA PRO A 125 20.20 1.49 2.76
C PRO A 125 18.77 1.88 3.17
N SER A 126 18.47 1.80 4.47
CA SER A 126 17.21 2.25 5.05
C SER A 126 17.04 3.77 5.00
N LEU A 127 15.96 4.25 4.38
CA LEU A 127 15.64 5.68 4.36
C LEU A 127 15.34 6.23 5.76
N VAL A 128 14.74 5.45 6.65
CA VAL A 128 14.50 5.86 8.04
C VAL A 128 15.83 6.05 8.79
N LYS A 129 16.77 5.11 8.66
CA LYS A 129 18.09 5.24 9.29
C LYS A 129 18.89 6.39 8.70
N ALA A 130 18.89 6.54 7.37
CA ALA A 130 19.53 7.68 6.72
C ALA A 130 18.94 9.02 7.20
N SER A 131 17.62 9.11 7.33
CA SER A 131 16.96 10.30 7.89
C SER A 131 17.33 10.55 9.35
N LEU A 132 17.46 9.50 10.17
CA LEU A 132 17.86 9.65 11.57
C LEU A 132 19.28 10.22 11.68
N VAL A 133 20.22 9.68 10.90
CA VAL A 133 21.60 10.21 10.83
C VAL A 133 21.61 11.63 10.29
N ALA A 134 20.77 11.97 9.30
CA ALA A 134 20.67 13.33 8.76
C ALA A 134 20.20 14.34 9.80
N SER A 135 19.33 13.93 10.73
CA SER A 135 18.76 14.80 11.76
C SER A 135 19.62 14.94 13.02
N TYR A 136 20.40 13.92 13.38
CA TYR A 136 21.09 13.86 14.68
C TYR A 136 22.59 13.54 14.59
N GLY A 137 23.11 13.20 13.41
CA GLY A 137 24.52 12.89 13.24
C GLY A 137 25.41 14.11 13.39
N ASP A 138 26.62 13.92 13.92
CA ASP A 138 27.65 14.95 13.90
C ASP A 138 28.29 15.02 12.50
N PHE A 139 27.99 16.08 11.74
CA PHE A 139 28.56 16.27 10.41
C PHE A 139 30.04 16.67 10.40
N LYS A 140 30.68 16.80 11.57
CA LYS A 140 32.15 16.87 11.68
C LYS A 140 32.79 15.48 11.64
N ASP A 141 32.03 14.42 11.89
CA ASP A 141 32.50 13.05 11.82
C ASP A 141 32.70 12.62 10.36
N GLU A 142 33.89 12.12 10.05
CA GLU A 142 34.25 11.65 8.71
C GLU A 142 33.36 10.49 8.25
N GLN A 143 32.96 9.59 9.16
CA GLN A 143 32.07 8.48 8.84
C GLN A 143 30.69 8.97 8.39
N VAL A 144 30.14 10.00 9.05
CA VAL A 144 28.86 10.62 8.67
C VAL A 144 29.00 11.28 7.29
N GLN A 145 30.05 12.07 7.07
CA GLN A 145 30.29 12.71 5.79
C GLN A 145 30.46 11.69 4.65
N ASN A 146 31.23 10.63 4.87
CA ASN A 146 31.47 9.58 3.89
C ASN A 146 30.18 8.80 3.58
N THR A 147 29.32 8.58 4.58
CA THR A 147 28.00 7.98 4.39
C THR A 147 27.14 8.82 3.45
N PHE A 148 27.03 10.13 3.67
CA PHE A 148 26.23 11.00 2.82
C PHE A 148 26.81 11.21 1.41
N LYS A 149 28.15 11.23 1.28
CA LYS A 149 28.82 11.23 -0.03
C LYS A 149 28.48 9.95 -0.82
N ALA A 150 28.51 8.80 -0.16
CA ALA A 150 28.15 7.52 -0.78
C ALA A 150 26.66 7.48 -1.17
N LEU A 151 25.75 7.91 -0.28
CA LEU A 151 24.31 7.99 -0.57
C LEU A 151 24.03 8.89 -1.78
N LYS A 152 24.71 10.03 -1.89
CA LYS A 152 24.57 10.94 -3.04
C LYS A 152 25.03 10.26 -4.32
N LYS A 153 26.24 9.68 -4.30
CA LYS A 153 26.85 9.02 -5.46
C LYS A 153 26.00 7.84 -5.96
N GLU A 154 25.46 7.05 -5.03
CA GLU A 154 24.71 5.83 -5.35
C GLU A 154 23.20 6.03 -5.38
N SER A 155 22.70 7.27 -5.29
CA SER A 155 21.27 7.58 -5.13
C SER A 155 20.38 6.92 -6.20
N GLU A 156 20.81 6.92 -7.46
CA GLU A 156 20.08 6.27 -8.55
C GLU A 156 20.11 4.75 -8.47
N ASN A 157 21.27 4.17 -8.17
CA ASN A 157 21.43 2.73 -7.97
C ASN A 157 20.60 2.22 -6.79
N ILE A 158 20.54 3.01 -5.71
CA ILE A 158 19.70 2.74 -4.54
C ILE A 158 18.23 2.74 -4.95
N ASN A 159 17.76 3.76 -5.68
CA ASN A 159 16.38 3.81 -6.17
C ASN A 159 16.02 2.60 -7.05
N ASP A 160 16.90 2.28 -8.00
CA ASP A 160 16.67 1.16 -8.91
C ASP A 160 16.64 -0.18 -8.14
N ALA A 161 17.50 -0.36 -7.15
CA ALA A 161 17.49 -1.52 -6.26
C ALA A 161 16.19 -1.60 -5.44
N TYR A 162 15.73 -0.48 -4.88
CA TYR A 162 14.46 -0.38 -4.15
C TYR A 162 13.29 -0.89 -4.98
N THR A 163 13.24 -0.53 -6.27
CA THR A 163 12.11 -0.87 -7.15
C THR A 163 12.03 -2.34 -7.55
N LYS A 164 13.13 -3.09 -7.40
CA LYS A 164 13.24 -4.51 -7.76
C LYS A 164 13.31 -5.44 -6.54
N ALA A 165 13.59 -4.87 -5.36
CA ALA A 165 13.67 -5.62 -4.12
C ALA A 165 12.33 -6.26 -3.74
N ARG A 166 12.40 -7.39 -3.04
CA ARG A 166 11.24 -8.01 -2.41
C ARG A 166 10.70 -7.04 -1.35
N GLY A 167 9.40 -6.77 -1.41
CA GLY A 167 8.70 -5.92 -0.45
C GLY A 167 7.54 -6.65 0.20
N GLU A 168 7.20 -6.25 1.42
CA GLU A 168 6.01 -6.72 2.10
C GLU A 168 4.75 -6.02 1.57
N PHE A 169 3.58 -6.55 1.91
CA PHE A 169 2.31 -5.89 1.74
C PHE A 169 1.51 -5.96 3.03
N TYR A 170 0.47 -5.14 3.13
CA TYR A 170 -0.56 -5.32 4.12
C TYR A 170 -1.96 -5.05 3.58
N LEU A 171 -2.90 -5.88 4.02
CA LEU A 171 -4.34 -5.73 3.84
C LEU A 171 -4.95 -5.30 5.17
N LYS A 172 -5.57 -4.13 5.22
CA LYS A 172 -6.35 -3.68 6.38
C LYS A 172 -7.74 -4.30 6.28
N VAL A 173 -7.94 -5.40 6.99
CA VAL A 173 -9.22 -6.08 7.09
C VAL A 173 -10.07 -5.31 8.09
N GLN A 174 -11.18 -4.71 7.64
CA GLN A 174 -12.08 -3.92 8.50
C GLN A 174 -13.40 -4.65 8.73
N ALA A 175 -14.13 -4.31 9.78
CA ALA A 175 -15.48 -4.82 9.98
C ALA A 175 -16.38 -4.29 8.85
N THR A 176 -16.88 -5.17 7.99
CA THR A 176 -17.58 -4.80 6.76
C THR A 176 -19.09 -4.64 6.91
N HIS A 177 -19.64 -4.86 8.10
CA HIS A 177 -21.06 -4.65 8.37
C HIS A 177 -21.41 -3.15 8.37
N LYS A 178 -22.71 -2.83 8.44
CA LYS A 178 -23.23 -1.47 8.29
C LYS A 178 -22.62 -0.50 9.31
N ASP A 179 -22.31 0.71 8.87
CA ASP A 179 -21.82 1.76 9.77
C ASP A 179 -22.74 1.99 10.96
N LYS A 180 -22.13 2.25 12.12
CA LYS A 180 -22.80 2.45 13.42
C LYS A 180 -23.60 1.24 13.94
N THR A 181 -23.47 0.08 13.30
CA THR A 181 -23.93 -1.20 13.86
C THR A 181 -22.75 -1.95 14.47
N PHE A 182 -23.07 -2.99 15.24
CA PHE A 182 -22.08 -3.83 15.92
C PHE A 182 -22.28 -5.29 15.53
N GLU A 183 -21.17 -6.02 15.44
CA GLU A 183 -21.14 -7.46 15.25
C GLU A 183 -20.34 -8.10 16.38
N THR A 184 -20.78 -9.29 16.80
CA THR A 184 -20.14 -10.03 17.90
C THR A 184 -19.09 -10.96 17.35
N VAL A 185 -17.87 -10.89 17.87
CA VAL A 185 -16.81 -11.86 17.57
C VAL A 185 -17.21 -13.23 18.12
N THR A 186 -17.24 -14.25 17.27
CA THR A 186 -17.67 -15.62 17.62
C THR A 186 -16.52 -16.51 18.05
N LYS A 187 -15.28 -16.19 17.62
CA LYS A 187 -14.04 -16.91 17.98
C LYS A 187 -12.89 -15.96 18.23
N ASN A 188 -12.00 -16.36 19.14
CA ASN A 188 -10.80 -15.60 19.44
C ASN A 188 -9.91 -15.45 18.20
N LEU A 189 -9.29 -14.28 18.05
CA LEU A 189 -8.23 -14.04 17.10
C LEU A 189 -7.19 -13.14 17.73
N GLU A 190 -6.00 -13.69 17.96
CA GLU A 190 -4.87 -12.98 18.55
C GLU A 190 -3.86 -12.60 17.45
N PRO A 191 -3.03 -11.57 17.64
CA PRO A 191 -1.91 -11.30 16.74
C PRO A 191 -0.93 -12.48 16.69
N GLY A 192 -0.35 -12.72 15.51
CA GLY A 192 0.60 -13.82 15.29
C GLY A 192 0.74 -14.21 13.83
N TYR A 193 1.58 -15.21 13.57
CA TYR A 193 1.66 -15.87 12.27
C TYR A 193 0.71 -17.05 12.24
N TYR A 194 -0.03 -17.18 11.16
CA TYR A 194 -1.02 -18.23 10.95
C TYR A 194 -0.85 -18.86 9.57
N ASP A 195 -1.15 -20.15 9.51
CA ASP A 195 -1.32 -20.86 8.26
C ASP A 195 -2.79 -20.79 7.81
N LEU A 196 -3.00 -20.44 6.55
CA LEU A 196 -4.26 -20.57 5.85
C LEU A 196 -4.14 -21.84 4.99
N VAL A 197 -4.99 -22.81 5.26
CA VAL A 197 -4.96 -24.14 4.62
C VAL A 197 -6.09 -24.24 3.62
N LYS A 198 -5.74 -24.56 2.37
CA LYS A 198 -6.67 -24.74 1.27
C LYS A 198 -7.49 -26.01 1.48
N GLN A 199 -8.79 -25.87 1.29
CA GLN A 199 -9.78 -26.94 1.41
C GLN A 199 -10.04 -27.57 0.03
N GLU A 200 -10.69 -28.73 0.00
CA GLU A 200 -10.98 -29.46 -1.25
C GLU A 200 -11.82 -28.64 -2.25
N ASN A 201 -12.69 -27.76 -1.76
CA ASN A 201 -13.49 -26.85 -2.59
C ASN A 201 -12.67 -25.66 -3.13
N GLY A 202 -11.38 -25.59 -2.82
CA GLY A 202 -10.45 -24.55 -3.22
C GLY A 202 -10.55 -23.26 -2.39
N ASP A 203 -11.33 -23.20 -1.31
CA ASP A 203 -11.34 -22.09 -0.35
C ASP A 203 -10.23 -22.24 0.69
N PHE A 204 -9.89 -21.16 1.39
CA PHE A 204 -8.95 -21.22 2.52
C PHE A 204 -9.69 -21.30 3.85
N LYS A 205 -9.07 -21.96 4.82
CA LYS A 205 -9.46 -21.93 6.24
C LYS A 205 -8.27 -21.47 7.06
N LEU A 206 -8.49 -20.52 7.97
CA LEU A 206 -7.47 -20.13 8.94
C LEU A 206 -7.30 -21.25 9.97
N ASP A 207 -6.10 -21.80 10.05
CA ASP A 207 -5.74 -22.79 11.06
C ASP A 207 -5.29 -22.06 12.33
N TYR A 208 -6.22 -21.91 13.28
CA TYR A 208 -5.92 -21.24 14.54
C TYR A 208 -4.89 -22.01 15.38
N ALA A 209 -4.80 -23.34 15.24
CA ALA A 209 -3.85 -24.15 15.97
C ALA A 209 -2.40 -23.95 15.47
N SER A 210 -2.23 -23.48 14.22
CA SER A 210 -0.91 -23.15 13.64
C SER A 210 -0.28 -21.87 14.20
N ARG A 211 -0.98 -21.15 15.09
CA ARG A 211 -0.56 -19.83 15.56
C ARG A 211 0.86 -19.89 16.13
N ARG A 212 1.71 -19.00 15.61
CA ARG A 212 3.03 -18.68 16.18
C ARG A 212 3.05 -17.22 16.66
N PRO A 213 3.66 -16.91 17.82
CA PRO A 213 3.75 -15.55 18.35
C PRO A 213 4.37 -14.53 17.38
N VAL A 214 4.00 -13.26 17.51
CA VAL A 214 4.50 -12.15 16.65
C VAL A 214 6.02 -12.00 16.70
N ASN A 215 6.65 -12.38 17.81
CA ASN A 215 8.09 -12.28 18.03
C ASN A 215 8.89 -13.45 17.41
N ASP A 216 8.21 -14.47 16.91
CA ASP A 216 8.87 -15.60 16.25
C ASP A 216 9.44 -15.18 14.91
N LYS A 217 10.59 -15.76 14.56
CA LYS A 217 11.15 -15.68 13.21
C LYS A 217 10.46 -16.71 12.34
N VAL A 218 9.45 -16.27 11.59
CA VAL A 218 8.71 -17.12 10.66
C VAL A 218 8.96 -16.63 9.24
N GLU A 219 9.29 -17.57 8.34
CA GLU A 219 9.38 -17.27 6.92
C GLU A 219 7.98 -17.18 6.31
N TYR A 220 7.71 -16.10 5.58
CA TYR A 220 6.46 -15.96 4.86
C TYR A 220 6.39 -16.94 3.68
N LYS A 221 5.29 -17.71 3.62
CA LYS A 221 4.90 -18.51 2.45
C LYS A 221 3.64 -17.90 1.88
N THR A 222 3.77 -16.86 1.07
CA THR A 222 2.67 -15.94 0.74
C THR A 222 2.21 -16.10 -0.71
N ASP A 223 2.00 -17.35 -1.12
CA ASP A 223 1.51 -17.70 -2.46
C ASP A 223 0.11 -18.35 -2.32
N PRO A 224 -0.97 -17.64 -2.68
CA PRO A 224 -2.34 -18.14 -2.58
C PRO A 224 -2.66 -19.27 -3.58
N THR A 225 -1.75 -19.61 -4.50
CA THR A 225 -1.91 -20.78 -5.37
C THR A 225 -1.59 -22.09 -4.66
N LYS A 226 -0.79 -22.04 -3.57
CA LYS A 226 -0.36 -23.20 -2.79
C LYS A 226 -1.45 -23.68 -1.83
N ASP A 227 -1.28 -24.91 -1.34
CA ASP A 227 -2.21 -25.52 -0.39
C ASP A 227 -2.11 -24.92 1.01
N VAL A 228 -0.95 -24.37 1.36
CA VAL A 228 -0.73 -23.69 2.63
C VAL A 228 -0.02 -22.38 2.37
N MET A 229 -0.57 -21.30 2.93
CA MET A 229 0.09 -20.00 2.96
C MET A 229 0.24 -19.52 4.40
N THR A 230 1.39 -18.95 4.72
CA THR A 230 1.70 -18.40 6.04
C THR A 230 1.64 -16.88 5.98
N VAL A 231 0.71 -16.29 6.74
CA VAL A 231 0.50 -14.84 6.83
C VAL A 231 0.74 -14.38 8.27
N LYS A 232 1.03 -13.10 8.45
CA LYS A 232 1.10 -12.48 9.77
C LYS A 232 -0.09 -11.57 9.97
N LEU A 233 -0.80 -11.77 11.07
CA LEU A 233 -1.90 -10.90 11.50
C LEU A 233 -1.37 -9.95 12.56
N GLU A 234 -1.43 -8.65 12.27
CA GLU A 234 -0.99 -7.58 13.16
C GLU A 234 -2.17 -6.74 13.68
N GLY A 235 -2.09 -6.35 14.95
CA GLY A 235 -3.19 -5.70 15.65
C GLY A 235 -4.38 -6.65 15.83
N GLY A 236 -5.44 -6.17 16.48
CA GLY A 236 -6.64 -6.96 16.75
C GLY A 236 -6.36 -8.14 17.66
N ASP A 237 -6.54 -7.94 18.96
CA ASP A 237 -6.64 -9.03 19.93
C ASP A 237 -8.10 -9.14 20.34
N PHE A 238 -8.84 -9.98 19.61
CA PHE A 238 -10.28 -10.13 19.79
C PHE A 238 -10.59 -11.41 20.52
N LYS A 239 -11.46 -11.29 21.52
CA LYS A 239 -12.02 -12.40 22.27
C LYS A 239 -13.44 -12.65 21.84
N LYS A 240 -13.86 -13.92 21.92
CA LYS A 240 -15.26 -14.29 21.74
C LYS A 240 -16.15 -13.45 22.66
N GLY A 241 -17.17 -12.82 22.09
CA GLY A 241 -18.10 -11.93 22.78
C GLY A 241 -17.80 -10.44 22.59
N ASP A 242 -16.60 -10.07 22.11
CA ASP A 242 -16.27 -8.68 21.83
C ASP A 242 -17.21 -8.09 20.77
N GLN A 243 -17.61 -6.84 20.98
CA GLN A 243 -18.41 -6.07 20.02
C GLN A 243 -17.49 -5.24 19.15
N VAL A 244 -17.62 -5.39 17.83
CA VAL A 244 -16.87 -4.61 16.85
C VAL A 244 -17.82 -3.70 16.12
N LYS A 245 -17.44 -2.43 15.97
CA LYS A 245 -18.22 -1.45 15.20
C LYS A 245 -17.94 -1.56 13.70
N GLY A 246 -18.96 -1.35 12.86
CA GLY A 246 -18.80 -1.25 11.40
C GLY A 246 -17.72 -0.23 11.02
N GLY A 247 -16.84 -0.61 10.10
CA GLY A 247 -15.68 0.18 9.63
C GLY A 247 -14.44 0.11 10.53
N GLN A 248 -14.51 -0.53 11.71
CA GLN A 248 -13.35 -0.69 12.58
C GLN A 248 -12.29 -1.61 11.94
N GLN A 249 -11.02 -1.23 11.96
CA GLN A 249 -9.93 -2.13 11.55
C GLN A 249 -9.88 -3.33 12.50
N LEU A 250 -10.02 -4.54 11.97
CA LEU A 250 -9.89 -5.78 12.71
C LEU A 250 -8.41 -6.12 12.86
N VAL A 251 -7.80 -6.49 11.74
CA VAL A 251 -6.40 -6.93 11.67
C VAL A 251 -5.74 -6.36 10.43
N ARG A 252 -4.42 -6.32 10.44
CA ARG A 252 -3.63 -6.20 9.21
C ARG A 252 -3.11 -7.58 8.85
N LEU A 253 -3.55 -8.10 7.73
CA LEU A 253 -2.97 -9.30 7.14
C LEU A 253 -1.74 -8.86 6.34
N THR A 254 -0.58 -9.35 6.74
CA THR A 254 0.73 -9.00 6.17
C THR A 254 1.42 -10.22 5.60
N GLY A 255 2.23 -9.97 4.57
CA GLY A 255 2.95 -10.99 3.83
C GLY A 255 4.01 -10.38 2.92
N VAL A 256 4.69 -11.21 2.13
CA VAL A 256 5.64 -10.76 1.11
C VAL A 256 4.93 -10.74 -0.24
N ALA A 257 5.09 -9.66 -0.99
CA ALA A 257 4.47 -9.57 -2.30
C ALA A 257 5.14 -10.55 -3.28
N ASP A 258 4.33 -11.38 -3.94
CA ASP A 258 4.73 -12.18 -5.10
C ASP A 258 4.26 -11.45 -6.36
N PRO A 259 5.16 -11.03 -7.27
CA PRO A 259 4.77 -10.40 -8.53
C PRO A 259 3.82 -11.24 -9.39
N ASN A 260 3.83 -12.57 -9.23
CA ASN A 260 2.92 -13.46 -9.96
C ASN A 260 1.53 -13.54 -9.29
N ASN A 261 1.45 -13.26 -8.00
CA ASN A 261 0.23 -13.33 -7.20
C ASN A 261 0.12 -12.12 -6.25
N PRO A 262 0.12 -10.89 -6.78
CA PRO A 262 0.16 -9.71 -5.95
C PRO A 262 -1.15 -9.60 -5.14
N PRO A 263 -1.11 -9.02 -3.92
CA PRO A 263 -2.30 -8.80 -3.10
C PRO A 263 -3.31 -7.87 -3.77
N PHE A 264 -2.82 -6.89 -4.54
CA PHE A 264 -3.64 -5.93 -5.26
C PHE A 264 -3.31 -5.96 -6.75
N VAL A 265 -4.32 -5.72 -7.56
CA VAL A 265 -4.21 -5.57 -9.02
C VAL A 265 -4.92 -4.29 -9.46
N ILE A 266 -4.58 -3.79 -10.65
CA ILE A 266 -5.27 -2.64 -11.24
C ILE A 266 -6.27 -3.16 -12.28
N GLU A 267 -7.55 -3.04 -11.99
CA GLU A 267 -8.64 -3.42 -12.89
C GLU A 267 -9.54 -2.23 -13.18
N ASN A 268 -9.79 -1.94 -14.47
CA ASN A 268 -10.64 -0.82 -14.90
C ASN A 268 -10.25 0.53 -14.26
N GLY A 269 -8.94 0.78 -14.12
CA GLY A 269 -8.41 2.00 -13.52
C GLY A 269 -8.58 2.10 -12.00
N LYS A 270 -8.93 1.01 -11.32
CA LYS A 270 -9.02 0.93 -9.86
C LYS A 270 -8.07 -0.12 -9.31
N THR A 271 -7.41 0.20 -8.21
CA THR A 271 -6.69 -0.79 -7.40
C THR A 271 -7.72 -1.62 -6.63
N VAL A 272 -7.76 -2.92 -6.90
CA VAL A 272 -8.68 -3.88 -6.26
C VAL A 272 -7.90 -5.06 -5.68
N LEU A 273 -8.48 -5.73 -4.69
CA LEU A 273 -7.96 -6.96 -4.13
C LEU A 273 -7.91 -8.02 -5.24
N ASN A 274 -6.78 -8.73 -5.34
CA ASN A 274 -6.65 -9.82 -6.27
C ASN A 274 -7.58 -10.98 -5.84
N LYS A 275 -8.29 -11.59 -6.80
CA LYS A 275 -9.19 -12.73 -6.56
C LYS A 275 -8.54 -13.90 -5.84
N SER A 276 -7.25 -14.11 -6.04
CA SER A 276 -6.51 -15.16 -5.32
C SER A 276 -6.41 -14.88 -3.81
N TRP A 277 -6.44 -13.60 -3.42
CA TRP A 277 -6.40 -13.13 -2.04
C TRP A 277 -7.79 -12.94 -1.40
N GLU A 278 -8.85 -12.77 -2.19
CA GLU A 278 -10.24 -12.69 -1.69
C GLU A 278 -10.57 -13.86 -0.74
N LYS A 279 -10.15 -15.07 -1.12
CA LYS A 279 -10.39 -16.29 -0.34
C LYS A 279 -9.62 -16.31 0.99
N ALA A 280 -8.40 -15.78 1.00
CA ALA A 280 -7.60 -15.66 2.21
C ALA A 280 -8.23 -14.65 3.18
N VAL A 281 -8.67 -13.50 2.68
CA VAL A 281 -9.38 -12.48 3.48
C VAL A 281 -10.69 -13.02 4.01
N LYS A 282 -11.46 -13.73 3.18
CA LYS A 282 -12.70 -14.40 3.58
C LYS A 282 -12.47 -15.37 4.73
N ALA A 283 -11.41 -16.19 4.66
CA ALA A 283 -11.07 -17.13 5.72
C ALA A 283 -10.83 -16.44 7.07
N CYS A 284 -10.23 -15.24 7.08
CA CYS A 284 -10.07 -14.43 8.29
C CYS A 284 -11.42 -13.95 8.85
N TYR A 285 -12.33 -13.46 8.00
CA TYR A 285 -13.68 -13.05 8.43
C TYR A 285 -14.49 -14.23 8.98
N GLU A 286 -14.50 -15.36 8.28
CA GLU A 286 -15.26 -16.55 8.70
C GLU A 286 -14.69 -17.21 9.95
N HIS A 287 -13.42 -16.97 10.27
CA HIS A 287 -12.87 -17.34 11.57
C HIS A 287 -13.42 -16.45 12.69
N MET A 288 -13.36 -15.13 12.54
CA MET A 288 -13.79 -14.18 13.59
C MET A 288 -15.30 -14.12 13.81
N PHE A 289 -16.07 -14.29 12.73
CA PHE A 289 -17.52 -14.20 12.71
C PHE A 289 -18.10 -15.54 12.23
N ASP A 290 -19.02 -15.49 11.27
CA ASP A 290 -19.63 -16.67 10.68
C ASP A 290 -19.46 -16.71 9.17
N LYS A 291 -19.68 -17.91 8.60
CA LYS A 291 -19.73 -18.11 7.16
C LYS A 291 -20.72 -17.13 6.52
N GLY A 292 -20.32 -16.48 5.43
CA GLY A 292 -21.17 -15.50 4.74
C GLY A 292 -21.10 -14.07 5.28
N TYR A 293 -20.24 -13.78 6.27
CA TYR A 293 -20.10 -12.43 6.84
C TYR A 293 -19.70 -11.39 5.78
N MET A 294 -18.68 -11.69 4.98
CA MET A 294 -18.14 -10.78 3.97
C MET A 294 -19.19 -10.49 2.88
N GLU A 295 -20.00 -11.47 2.50
CA GLU A 295 -21.06 -11.36 1.50
C GLU A 295 -22.20 -10.42 1.91
N LYS A 296 -22.33 -10.14 3.20
CA LYS A 296 -23.29 -9.16 3.74
C LYS A 296 -22.77 -7.71 3.71
N ASN A 297 -21.56 -7.48 3.20
CA ASN A 297 -20.99 -6.14 3.11
C ASN A 297 -21.88 -5.24 2.20
N PRO A 298 -22.41 -4.11 2.71
CA PRO A 298 -23.22 -3.19 1.92
C PRO A 298 -22.45 -2.60 0.73
N LEU A 299 -21.14 -2.40 0.84
CA LEU A 299 -20.34 -1.90 -0.28
C LEU A 299 -20.24 -2.93 -1.40
N LEU A 300 -20.01 -4.20 -1.05
CA LEU A 300 -19.98 -5.32 -2.00
C LEU A 300 -21.35 -5.50 -2.69
N GLN A 301 -22.44 -5.38 -1.94
CA GLN A 301 -23.80 -5.42 -2.48
C GLN A 301 -24.04 -4.29 -3.48
N LYS A 302 -23.70 -3.05 -3.10
CA LYS A 302 -23.76 -1.88 -3.99
C LYS A 302 -22.97 -2.11 -5.29
N ARG A 303 -21.74 -2.63 -5.20
CA ARG A 303 -20.89 -2.92 -6.38
C ARG A 303 -21.51 -3.99 -7.30
N ARG A 304 -22.12 -5.03 -6.72
CA ARG A 304 -22.81 -6.07 -7.49
C ARG A 304 -24.04 -5.53 -8.20
N GLU A 305 -24.82 -4.67 -7.55
CA GLU A 305 -25.97 -3.99 -8.15
C GLU A 305 -25.54 -3.06 -9.29
N GLU A 306 -24.52 -2.23 -9.08
CA GLU A 306 -23.94 -1.35 -10.11
C GLU A 306 -23.51 -2.15 -11.34
N LYS A 307 -22.80 -3.28 -11.14
CA LYS A 307 -22.37 -4.16 -12.22
C LYS A 307 -23.54 -4.81 -12.96
N ALA A 308 -24.56 -5.29 -12.24
CA ALA A 308 -25.74 -5.87 -12.85
C ALA A 308 -26.50 -4.87 -13.74
N ILE A 309 -26.61 -3.61 -13.28
CA ILE A 309 -27.20 -2.52 -14.07
C ILE A 309 -26.36 -2.24 -15.33
N GLU A 310 -25.04 -2.20 -15.21
CA GLU A 310 -24.14 -1.98 -16.35
C GLU A 310 -24.24 -3.10 -17.40
N ASP A 311 -24.26 -4.35 -16.96
CA ASP A 311 -24.39 -5.51 -17.83
C ASP A 311 -25.76 -5.54 -18.55
N GLN A 312 -26.83 -5.14 -17.86
CA GLN A 312 -28.14 -4.98 -18.47
C GLN A 312 -28.15 -3.87 -19.53
N LYS A 313 -27.52 -2.72 -19.26
CA LYS A 313 -27.37 -1.64 -20.26
C LYS A 313 -26.62 -2.12 -21.51
N LYS A 314 -25.51 -2.85 -21.33
CA LYS A 314 -24.73 -3.42 -22.45
C LYS A 314 -25.58 -4.37 -23.30
N LYS A 315 -26.37 -5.24 -22.67
CA LYS A 315 -27.30 -6.14 -23.38
C LYS A 315 -28.35 -5.38 -24.19
N ILE A 316 -28.96 -4.34 -23.62
CA ILE A 316 -29.97 -3.52 -24.32
C ILE A 316 -29.35 -2.83 -25.54
N VAL A 317 -28.17 -2.22 -25.40
CA VAL A 317 -27.45 -1.55 -26.50
C VAL A 317 -27.10 -2.55 -27.60
N PHE A 318 -26.61 -3.73 -27.23
CA PHE A 318 -26.30 -4.80 -28.19
C PHE A 318 -27.54 -5.25 -28.97
N SER A 319 -28.65 -5.51 -28.29
CA SER A 319 -29.92 -5.88 -28.93
C SER A 319 -30.44 -4.77 -29.86
N PHE A 320 -30.33 -3.51 -29.44
CA PHE A 320 -30.72 -2.37 -30.28
C PHE A 320 -29.87 -2.27 -31.55
N ASN A 321 -28.56 -2.46 -31.44
CA ASN A 321 -27.66 -2.48 -32.59
C ASN A 321 -27.95 -3.65 -33.54
N GLN A 322 -28.28 -4.84 -33.02
CA GLN A 322 -28.70 -5.97 -33.85
C GLN A 322 -30.02 -5.68 -34.60
N MET A 323 -31.01 -5.10 -33.93
CA MET A 323 -32.28 -4.72 -34.55
C MET A 323 -32.08 -3.65 -35.64
N LYS A 324 -31.23 -2.65 -35.38
CA LYS A 324 -30.88 -1.63 -36.38
C LYS A 324 -30.19 -2.24 -37.60
N ALA A 325 -29.18 -3.10 -37.38
CA ALA A 325 -28.47 -3.78 -38.46
C ALA A 325 -29.37 -4.74 -39.27
N ALA A 326 -30.40 -5.31 -38.65
CA ALA A 326 -31.40 -6.13 -39.35
C ALA A 326 -32.39 -5.29 -40.16
N ARG A 327 -32.71 -4.07 -39.71
CA ARG A 327 -33.57 -3.12 -40.44
C ARG A 327 -32.85 -2.47 -41.63
N ASP A 328 -31.54 -2.30 -41.54
CA ASP A 328 -30.71 -1.71 -42.60
C ASP A 328 -30.31 -2.74 -43.70
N ARG A 329 -30.78 -3.99 -43.61
CA ARG A 329 -30.62 -5.06 -44.60
C ARG A 329 -31.95 -5.33 -45.32
#